data_AF-A0A7J9V645-F1
#
_entry.id   AF-A0A7J9V645-F1
#
_cell.length_a   1.000
_cell.length_b   1.000
_cell.length_c   1.000
_cell.angle_alpha   90.00
_cell.angle_beta   90.00
_cell.angle_gamma   90.00
#
_symmetry.space_group_name_H-M   'P 1'
#
loop_
_entity.id
_entity.type
_entity.pdbx_description
1 polymer ?
#
loop_
_entity_poly.entity_id
_entity_poly.type
_entity_poly.pdbx_seq_one_letter_code
_entity_poly.pdbx_strand_id
1 'polypeptide(L)'
;MGTALADHAFSAQLLAAHRDDPAWRGDHVDGCVHPWLDGYTCAYCELPVRTDGDHRHPGYGVVEHTDGPGDSLRVLHRFCNRMRKCHTTPDGSASDDVEHYGIALRRAWLGWATDQFVKGAKERHFGVKHYERLGLHPAKLRSPALFRKYWMVRKMRCAAHAIHYYTR
;
A
#
# COMPACT_ATOMS: atom_id res chain seq x y z
N MET A 1 23.56 -3.95 7.85
CA MET A 1 22.96 -4.42 6.58
C MET A 1 22.73 -5.91 6.73
N GLY A 2 21.49 -6.36 6.93
CA GLY A 2 21.20 -7.79 7.16
C GLY A 2 19.86 -8.15 7.82
N THR A 3 18.95 -7.20 8.05
CA THR A 3 17.70 -7.45 8.80
C THR A 3 16.46 -7.64 7.92
N ALA A 4 16.33 -6.90 6.82
CA ALA A 4 15.11 -6.89 6.00
C ALA A 4 14.74 -8.26 5.39
N LEU A 5 15.70 -9.07 4.97
CA LEU A 5 15.44 -10.41 4.39
C LEU A 5 15.03 -11.45 5.44
N ALA A 6 15.50 -11.31 6.69
CA ALA A 6 15.13 -12.21 7.78
C ALA A 6 13.69 -11.97 8.25
N ASP A 7 13.26 -10.71 8.26
CA ASP A 7 11.91 -10.30 8.67
C ASP A 7 10.83 -10.81 7.68
N HIS A 8 11.15 -10.89 6.38
CA HIS A 8 10.27 -11.46 5.36
C HIS A 8 10.07 -12.98 5.50
N ALA A 9 11.13 -13.72 5.81
CA ALA A 9 11.06 -15.18 5.98
C ALA A 9 10.29 -15.58 7.24
N PHE A 10 10.46 -14.83 8.33
CA PHE A 10 9.73 -15.04 9.58
C PHE A 10 8.23 -14.72 9.44
N SER A 11 7.91 -13.63 8.74
CA SER A 11 6.52 -13.26 8.43
C SER A 11 5.80 -14.33 7.60
N ALA A 12 6.49 -14.95 6.64
CA ALA A 12 5.95 -16.03 5.82
C ALA A 12 5.73 -17.33 6.61
N GLN A 13 6.63 -17.68 7.54
CA GLN A 13 6.48 -18.87 8.39
C GLN A 13 5.31 -18.74 9.37
N LEU A 14 5.09 -17.56 9.94
CA LEU A 14 3.94 -17.31 10.80
C LEU A 14 2.61 -17.35 10.00
N LEU A 15 2.58 -16.75 8.80
CA LEU A 15 1.40 -16.83 7.93
C LEU A 15 1.08 -18.29 7.53
N ALA A 16 2.11 -19.11 7.31
CA ALA A 16 1.94 -20.54 7.05
C ALA A 16 1.44 -21.32 8.27
N ALA A 17 1.86 -20.94 9.49
CA ALA A 17 1.45 -21.61 10.73
C ALA A 17 -0.04 -21.47 11.07
N HIS A 18 -0.72 -20.47 10.50
CA HIS A 18 -2.15 -20.22 10.70
C HIS A 18 -3.02 -20.62 9.49
N ARG A 19 -2.44 -21.26 8.47
CA ARG A 19 -3.13 -21.77 7.28
C ARG A 19 -4.23 -22.80 7.60
N ASP A 20 -4.12 -23.47 8.75
CA ASP A 20 -5.04 -24.52 9.19
C ASP A 20 -6.06 -24.06 10.24
N ASP A 21 -6.11 -22.76 10.57
CA ASP A 21 -7.12 -22.22 11.48
C ASP A 21 -8.51 -22.28 10.82
N PRO A 22 -9.51 -22.97 11.39
CA PRO A 22 -10.85 -23.08 10.79
C PRO A 22 -11.56 -21.72 10.62
N ALA A 23 -11.12 -20.64 11.29
CA ALA A 23 -11.57 -19.28 11.01
C ALA A 23 -11.18 -18.77 9.60
N TRP A 24 -10.18 -19.39 8.95
CA TRP A 24 -9.76 -19.07 7.57
C TRP A 24 -10.73 -19.54 6.50
N ARG A 25 -11.46 -20.65 6.72
CA ARG A 25 -12.21 -21.32 5.64
C ARG A 25 -13.64 -20.82 5.47
N GLY A 26 -14.18 -20.08 6.45
CA GLY A 26 -15.58 -19.69 6.50
C GLY A 26 -15.91 -18.28 5.98
N ASP A 27 -14.99 -17.32 6.12
CA ASP A 27 -15.25 -15.90 5.86
C ASP A 27 -14.33 -15.36 4.77
N HIS A 28 -14.27 -16.02 3.62
CA HIS A 28 -13.55 -15.49 2.46
C HIS A 28 -14.38 -14.39 1.77
N VAL A 29 -14.50 -13.26 2.46
CA VAL A 29 -14.94 -11.99 1.86
C VAL A 29 -13.68 -11.23 1.48
N ASP A 30 -13.61 -10.78 0.22
CA ASP A 30 -12.61 -9.82 -0.24
C ASP A 30 -12.42 -8.71 0.81
N GLY A 31 -11.27 -8.68 1.49
CA GLY A 31 -10.97 -7.67 2.52
C GLY A 31 -11.09 -8.11 3.99
N CYS A 32 -11.04 -9.40 4.32
CA CYS A 32 -11.00 -9.83 5.71
C CYS A 32 -9.80 -9.31 6.50
N VAL A 33 -10.14 -8.84 7.70
CA VAL A 33 -9.34 -8.10 8.66
C VAL A 33 -8.83 -9.06 9.71
N HIS A 34 -7.55 -8.96 10.03
CA HIS A 34 -6.88 -9.92 10.87
C HIS A 34 -6.16 -9.17 12.02
N PRO A 35 -6.69 -9.22 13.27
CA PRO A 35 -6.11 -8.52 14.44
C PRO A 35 -4.63 -8.87 14.72
N TRP A 36 -4.24 -10.09 14.36
CA TRP A 36 -2.90 -10.67 14.44
C TRP A 36 -1.91 -10.12 13.41
N LEU A 37 -2.30 -9.20 12.52
CA LEU A 37 -1.36 -8.49 11.63
C LEU A 37 -0.56 -7.38 12.35
N ASP A 38 -0.70 -7.24 13.67
CA ASP A 38 0.07 -6.28 14.44
C ASP A 38 1.57 -6.60 14.38
N GLY A 39 2.40 -5.57 14.17
CA GLY A 39 3.83 -5.71 13.92
C GLY A 39 4.22 -6.14 12.49
N TYR A 40 3.27 -6.44 11.60
CA TYR A 40 3.60 -6.75 10.20
C TYR A 40 3.83 -5.50 9.34
N THR A 41 4.67 -5.64 8.33
CA THR A 41 4.94 -4.59 7.34
C THR A 41 4.30 -4.92 6.00
N CYS A 42 3.85 -3.88 5.31
CA CYS A 42 3.32 -4.00 3.96
C CYS A 42 4.42 -4.42 2.99
N ALA A 43 4.27 -5.58 2.34
CA ALA A 43 5.25 -6.12 1.39
C ALA A 43 5.50 -5.20 0.18
N TYR A 44 4.60 -4.24 -0.10
CA TYR A 44 4.74 -3.31 -1.22
C TYR A 44 5.52 -2.04 -0.87
N CYS A 45 5.29 -1.43 0.30
CA CYS A 45 5.92 -0.15 0.66
C CYS A 45 6.82 -0.19 1.91
N GLU A 46 6.93 -1.36 2.55
CA GLU A 46 7.76 -1.63 3.72
C GLU A 46 7.47 -0.69 4.90
N LEU A 47 6.20 -0.29 5.05
CA LEU A 47 5.74 0.45 6.23
C LEU A 47 4.78 -0.44 7.03
N PRO A 48 4.71 -0.27 8.37
CA PRO A 48 3.78 -1.03 9.20
C PRO A 48 2.34 -0.88 8.72
N VAL A 49 1.56 -1.96 8.81
CA VAL A 49 0.12 -1.91 8.54
C VAL A 49 -0.65 -1.54 9.81
N ARG A 50 -1.80 -0.90 9.63
CA ARG A 50 -2.73 -0.68 10.75
C ARG A 50 -3.70 -1.85 10.85
N THR A 51 -3.90 -2.37 12.05
CA THR A 51 -4.89 -3.41 12.33
C THR A 51 -6.11 -2.86 13.07
N ASP A 52 -6.05 -1.62 13.51
CA ASP A 52 -7.07 -0.95 14.31
C ASP A 52 -7.67 0.30 13.63
N GLY A 53 -8.76 0.79 14.21
CA GLY A 53 -9.45 2.00 13.75
C GLY A 53 -10.36 1.79 12.53
N ASP A 54 -10.53 2.84 11.72
CA ASP A 54 -11.42 2.81 10.56
C ASP A 54 -10.84 1.93 9.44
N HIS A 55 -11.55 0.86 9.09
CA HIS A 55 -11.15 -0.10 8.04
C HIS A 55 -11.04 0.52 6.63
N ARG A 56 -11.59 1.72 6.42
CA ARG A 56 -11.45 2.47 5.17
C ARG A 56 -10.12 3.22 5.09
N HIS A 57 -9.36 3.25 6.18
CA HIS A 57 -8.08 3.93 6.23
C HIS A 57 -7.12 3.37 5.16
N PRO A 58 -6.41 4.21 4.39
CA PRO A 58 -5.53 3.74 3.32
C PRO A 58 -4.48 2.74 3.77
N GLY A 59 -3.92 2.94 4.97
CA GLY A 59 -2.94 2.05 5.59
C GLY A 59 -3.52 0.90 6.41
N TYR A 60 -4.82 0.61 6.31
CA TYR A 60 -5.39 -0.57 6.96
C TYR A 60 -4.82 -1.85 6.34
N GLY A 61 -4.47 -2.84 7.17
CA GLY A 61 -3.85 -4.09 6.75
C GLY A 61 -4.84 -5.05 6.08
N VAL A 62 -4.42 -5.68 5.00
CA VAL A 62 -5.14 -6.74 4.29
C VAL A 62 -4.18 -7.86 3.90
N VAL A 63 -4.69 -9.08 3.81
CA VAL A 63 -3.93 -10.25 3.33
C VAL A 63 -4.32 -10.54 1.88
N GLU A 64 -3.33 -10.78 1.03
CA GLU A 64 -3.54 -11.17 -0.36
C GLU A 64 -2.75 -12.44 -0.70
N HIS A 65 -3.36 -13.33 -1.49
CA HIS A 65 -2.70 -14.48 -2.09
C HIS A 65 -1.89 -14.04 -3.31
N THR A 66 -0.66 -14.55 -3.45
CA THR A 66 0.10 -14.35 -4.69
C THR A 66 -0.18 -15.48 -5.66
N ASP A 67 -0.36 -15.14 -6.93
CA ASP A 67 -0.43 -16.11 -8.02
C ASP A 67 0.96 -16.73 -8.21
N GLY A 68 1.17 -17.94 -7.65
CA GLY A 68 2.43 -18.67 -7.74
C GLY A 68 2.30 -20.10 -7.18
N PRO A 69 3.15 -21.05 -7.63
CA PRO A 69 3.11 -22.41 -7.12
C PRO A 69 3.49 -22.44 -5.63
N GLY A 70 2.49 -22.69 -4.78
CA GLY A 70 2.59 -22.62 -3.33
C GLY A 70 1.96 -21.34 -2.80
N ASP A 71 0.70 -21.45 -2.33
CA ASP A 71 -0.14 -20.41 -1.74
C ASP A 71 0.63 -19.47 -0.79
N SER A 72 1.27 -18.46 -1.36
CA SER A 72 2.10 -17.52 -0.59
C SER A 72 1.28 -16.30 -0.26
N LEU A 73 1.20 -15.99 1.03
CA LEU A 73 0.40 -14.90 1.57
C LEU A 73 1.28 -13.66 1.74
N ARG A 74 0.75 -12.50 1.37
CA ARG A 74 1.41 -11.21 1.59
C ARG A 74 0.49 -10.27 2.36
N VAL A 75 1.07 -9.55 3.31
CA VAL A 75 0.41 -8.46 4.03
C VAL A 75 0.62 -7.17 3.26
N LEU A 76 -0.45 -6.42 3.03
CA LEU A 76 -0.43 -5.17 2.29
C LEU A 76 -1.30 -4.13 3.01
N HIS A 77 -1.05 -2.87 2.74
CA HIS A 77 -2.06 -1.84 2.98
C HIS A 77 -3.21 -2.00 1.99
N ARG A 78 -4.45 -1.70 2.41
CA ARG A 78 -5.64 -1.61 1.57
C ARG A 78 -5.36 -0.77 0.32
N PHE A 79 -4.71 0.37 0.50
CA PHE A 79 -4.30 1.24 -0.59
C PHE A 79 -3.29 0.57 -1.55
N CYS A 80 -2.25 -0.06 -1.00
CA CYS A 80 -1.20 -0.73 -1.79
C CYS A 80 -1.75 -1.92 -2.59
N ASN A 81 -2.66 -2.69 -1.99
CA ASN A 81 -3.38 -3.76 -2.66
C ASN A 81 -4.17 -3.22 -3.87
N ARG A 82 -4.96 -2.16 -3.65
CA ARG A 82 -5.72 -1.51 -4.73
C ARG A 82 -4.81 -0.97 -5.84
N MET A 83 -3.71 -0.31 -5.50
CA MET A 83 -2.77 0.21 -6.50
C MET A 83 -2.15 -0.92 -7.33
N ARG A 84 -1.75 -2.04 -6.72
CA ARG A 84 -1.27 -3.20 -7.48
C ARG A 84 -2.33 -3.71 -8.45
N LYS A 85 -3.56 -3.92 -7.99
CA LYS A 85 -4.69 -4.41 -8.81
C LYS A 85 -5.07 -3.47 -9.96
N CYS A 86 -5.07 -2.16 -9.72
CA CYS A 86 -5.43 -1.18 -10.76
C CYS A 86 -4.39 -1.04 -11.89
N HIS A 87 -3.19 -1.53 -11.66
CA HIS A 87 -2.12 -1.51 -12.64
C HIS A 87 -1.70 -2.93 -13.09
N THR A 88 -2.47 -3.97 -12.72
CA THR A 88 -2.32 -5.31 -13.31
C THR A 88 -3.02 -5.30 -14.67
N THR A 89 -2.41 -5.87 -15.71
CA THR A 89 -3.05 -5.95 -17.03
C THR A 89 -4.15 -7.03 -17.03
N PRO A 90 -5.11 -7.00 -17.98
CA PRO A 90 -6.25 -7.92 -18.01
C PRO A 90 -5.90 -9.40 -18.13
N ASP A 91 -4.69 -9.71 -18.59
CA ASP A 91 -4.10 -11.05 -18.72
C ASP A 91 -3.51 -11.57 -17.40
N GLY A 92 -3.65 -10.83 -16.29
CA GLY A 92 -3.14 -11.22 -14.98
C GLY A 92 -1.62 -11.07 -14.86
N SER A 93 -0.93 -10.64 -15.91
CA SER A 93 0.47 -10.25 -15.76
C SER A 93 0.52 -8.95 -14.94
N ALA A 94 1.31 -8.94 -13.87
CA ALA A 94 1.65 -7.68 -13.25
C ALA A 94 2.30 -6.84 -14.34
N SER A 95 1.77 -5.65 -14.66
CA SER A 95 2.56 -4.75 -15.49
C SER A 95 3.86 -4.55 -14.72
N ASP A 96 4.97 -5.02 -15.26
CA ASP A 96 6.28 -4.96 -14.61
C ASP A 96 6.54 -3.56 -14.00
N ASP A 97 5.96 -2.53 -14.62
CA ASP A 97 5.99 -1.12 -14.23
C ASP A 97 5.60 -0.81 -12.75
N VAL A 98 4.78 -1.62 -12.08
CA VAL A 98 4.25 -1.28 -10.74
C VAL A 98 5.19 -1.69 -9.63
N GLU A 99 5.89 -2.81 -9.80
CA GLU A 99 7.04 -3.16 -8.98
C GLU A 99 8.24 -2.26 -9.29
N HIS A 100 8.36 -1.74 -10.53
CA HIS A 100 9.40 -0.79 -10.94
C HIS A 100 9.30 0.58 -10.24
N TYR A 101 8.14 0.98 -9.73
CA TYR A 101 8.04 2.23 -8.96
C TYR A 101 8.76 2.09 -7.62
N GLY A 102 9.93 2.70 -7.49
CA GLY A 102 10.73 2.61 -6.26
C GLY A 102 9.96 2.96 -4.97
N ILE A 103 10.38 2.36 -3.85
CA ILE A 103 9.76 2.46 -2.51
C ILE A 103 9.34 3.88 -2.14
N ALA A 104 10.17 4.88 -2.45
CA ALA A 104 9.88 6.28 -2.15
C ALA A 104 8.57 6.78 -2.79
N LEU A 105 8.26 6.36 -4.01
CA LEU A 105 7.02 6.75 -4.69
C LEU A 105 5.80 6.02 -4.11
N ARG A 106 5.95 4.73 -3.79
CA ARG A 106 4.91 3.93 -3.14
C ARG A 106 4.51 4.52 -1.80
N ARG A 107 5.50 4.89 -0.97
CA ARG A 107 5.31 5.62 0.29
C ARG A 107 4.69 6.99 0.06
N ALA A 108 5.10 7.72 -0.98
CA ALA A 108 4.49 9.01 -1.29
C ALA A 108 3.00 8.90 -1.62
N TRP A 109 2.60 7.91 -2.42
CA TRP A 109 1.19 7.67 -2.73
C TRP A 109 0.39 7.34 -1.48
N LEU A 110 0.89 6.43 -0.65
CA LEU A 110 0.26 6.08 0.63
C LEU A 110 0.13 7.32 1.53
N GLY A 111 1.19 8.11 1.67
CA GLY A 111 1.21 9.30 2.52
C GLY A 111 0.25 10.39 2.03
N TRP A 112 0.12 10.56 0.71
CA TRP A 112 -0.89 11.45 0.14
C TRP A 112 -2.31 10.94 0.40
N ALA A 113 -2.58 9.65 0.15
CA ALA A 113 -3.89 9.05 0.40
C ALA A 113 -4.29 9.19 1.88
N THR A 114 -3.34 8.95 2.79
CA THR A 114 -3.51 9.11 4.23
C THR A 114 -3.86 10.55 4.60
N ASP A 115 -3.13 11.53 4.07
CA ASP A 115 -3.42 12.96 4.30
C ASP A 115 -4.82 13.36 3.79
N GLN A 116 -5.26 12.82 2.64
CA GLN A 116 -6.62 13.06 2.14
C GLN A 116 -7.68 12.45 3.07
N PHE A 117 -7.46 11.23 3.53
CA PHE A 117 -8.36 10.54 4.46
C PHE A 117 -8.50 11.31 5.77
N VAL A 118 -7.38 11.70 6.40
CA VAL A 118 -7.35 12.46 7.66
C VAL A 118 -8.07 13.80 7.53
N LYS A 119 -8.01 14.43 6.36
CA LYS A 119 -8.74 15.69 6.07
C LYS A 119 -10.24 15.51 5.86
N GLY A 120 -10.78 14.32 6.08
CA GLY A 120 -12.20 14.03 5.90
C GLY A 120 -12.65 14.09 4.45
N ALA A 121 -11.72 14.00 3.49
CA ALA A 121 -12.11 13.71 2.12
C ALA A 121 -12.70 12.30 2.13
N LYS A 122 -14.04 12.20 2.11
CA LYS A 122 -14.76 10.94 1.80
C LYS A 122 -14.06 10.27 0.63
N GLU A 123 -14.02 8.94 0.55
CA GLU A 123 -13.45 8.12 -0.55
C GLU A 123 -13.89 8.58 -1.96
N ARG A 124 -13.48 9.77 -2.35
CA ARG A 124 -13.54 10.27 -3.71
C ARG A 124 -12.54 9.39 -4.40
N HIS A 125 -13.05 8.68 -5.38
CA HIS A 125 -12.25 7.85 -6.25
C HIS A 125 -11.33 8.78 -7.03
N PHE A 126 -10.21 9.16 -6.42
CA PHE A 126 -9.15 9.86 -7.11
C PHE A 126 -8.67 8.91 -8.20
N GLY A 127 -8.79 9.32 -9.46
CA GLY A 127 -8.36 8.47 -10.57
C GLY A 127 -6.84 8.23 -10.52
N VAL A 128 -6.36 7.23 -11.26
CA VAL A 128 -4.93 6.85 -11.35
C VAL A 128 -4.01 8.06 -11.54
N LYS A 129 -4.39 8.99 -12.44
CA LYS A 129 -3.64 10.24 -12.71
C LYS A 129 -3.45 11.14 -11.48
N HIS A 130 -4.40 11.16 -10.54
CA HIS A 130 -4.26 11.93 -9.30
C HIS A 130 -3.21 11.30 -8.39
N TYR A 131 -3.18 9.97 -8.29
CA TYR A 131 -2.16 9.28 -7.50
C TYR A 131 -0.78 9.49 -8.10
N GLU A 132 -0.59 9.23 -9.40
CA GLU A 132 0.67 9.46 -10.10
C GLU A 132 1.21 10.88 -9.87
N ARG A 133 0.31 11.87 -9.80
CA ARG A 133 0.67 13.27 -9.59
C ARG A 133 0.56 13.74 -8.14
N LEU A 134 0.20 12.88 -7.19
CA LEU A 134 0.02 13.21 -5.77
C LEU A 134 -0.93 14.41 -5.55
N GLY A 135 -2.02 14.43 -6.33
CA GLY A 135 -3.02 15.49 -6.39
C GLY A 135 -2.57 16.77 -7.10
N LEU A 136 -1.36 16.81 -7.67
CA LEU A 136 -0.83 17.97 -8.38
C LEU A 136 -1.37 18.01 -9.82
N HIS A 137 -1.96 19.13 -10.22
CA HIS A 137 -2.41 19.33 -11.61
C HIS A 137 -1.54 20.38 -12.29
N PRO A 138 -0.80 20.05 -13.36
CA PRO A 138 0.05 20.99 -14.08
C PRO A 138 -0.69 22.27 -14.49
N ALA A 139 -1.93 22.13 -14.99
CA ALA A 139 -2.78 23.23 -15.44
C ALA A 139 -3.26 24.15 -14.30
N LYS A 140 -3.18 23.72 -13.04
CA LYS A 140 -3.57 24.53 -11.87
C LYS A 140 -2.36 25.23 -11.24
N LEU A 141 -1.16 25.03 -11.77
CA LEU A 141 0.06 25.69 -11.29
C LEU A 141 0.17 27.09 -11.90
N ARG A 142 0.63 28.06 -11.11
CA ARG A 142 1.00 29.40 -11.62
C ARG A 142 2.06 29.35 -12.71
N SER A 143 2.93 28.33 -12.67
CA SER A 143 3.92 28.04 -13.72
C SER A 143 3.94 26.54 -14.00
N PRO A 144 3.30 26.07 -15.09
CA PRO A 144 3.25 24.65 -15.45
C PRO A 144 4.63 24.04 -15.73
N ALA A 145 5.59 24.84 -16.22
CA ALA A 145 6.97 24.39 -16.47
C ALA A 145 7.68 23.88 -15.21
N LEU A 146 7.27 24.38 -14.03
CA LEU A 146 7.81 23.96 -12.74
C LEU A 146 7.16 22.69 -12.18
N PHE A 147 6.23 22.06 -12.90
CA PHE A 147 5.51 20.87 -12.45
C PHE A 147 6.47 19.78 -11.94
N ARG A 148 7.53 19.46 -12.69
CA ARG A 148 8.49 18.41 -12.29
C ARG A 148 9.14 18.71 -10.94
N LYS A 149 9.57 19.95 -10.72
CA LYS A 149 10.16 20.40 -9.46
C LYS A 149 9.16 20.27 -8.31
N TYR A 150 7.94 20.77 -8.48
CA TYR A 150 6.92 20.70 -7.44
C TYR A 150 6.47 19.26 -7.16
N TRP A 151 6.37 18.43 -8.19
CA TRP A 151 6.04 17.03 -8.05
C TRP A 151 7.11 16.26 -7.25
N MET A 152 8.40 16.50 -7.52
CA MET A 152 9.49 15.91 -6.73
C MET A 152 9.42 16.32 -5.25
N VAL A 153 9.23 17.61 -4.96
CA VAL A 153 9.09 18.11 -3.59
C VAL A 153 7.87 17.50 -2.90
N ARG A 154 6.73 17.45 -3.59
CA ARG A 154 5.49 16.83 -3.10
C ARG A 154 5.70 15.35 -2.78
N LYS A 155 6.37 14.61 -3.67
CA LYS A 155 6.74 13.20 -3.48
C LYS A 155 7.51 12.99 -2.18
N MET A 156 8.59 13.74 -1.97
CA MET A 156 9.40 13.60 -0.75
C MET A 156 8.60 13.94 0.51
N ARG A 157 7.79 15.00 0.48
CA ARG A 157 6.93 15.38 1.61
C ARG A 157 5.90 14.31 1.95
N CYS A 158 5.22 13.76 0.95
CA CYS A 158 4.24 12.71 1.17
C CYS A 158 4.90 11.40 1.64
N ALA A 159 6.08 11.06 1.11
CA ALA A 159 6.81 9.87 1.57
C ALA A 159 7.24 10.01 3.04
N ALA A 160 7.80 11.16 3.41
CA ALA A 160 8.17 11.45 4.80
C ALA A 160 6.94 11.43 5.71
N HIS A 161 5.82 12.00 5.28
CA HIS A 161 4.55 11.94 6.01
C HIS A 161 4.12 10.48 6.26
N ALA A 162 4.15 9.62 5.24
CA ALA A 162 3.82 8.21 5.40
C ALA A 162 4.74 7.52 6.43
N ILE A 163 6.05 7.70 6.28
CA ILE A 163 7.03 7.11 7.21
C ILE A 163 6.68 7.52 8.65
N HIS A 164 6.57 8.82 8.91
CA HIS A 164 6.25 9.31 10.26
C HIS A 164 4.88 8.87 10.78
N TYR A 165 3.89 8.72 9.91
CA TYR A 165 2.54 8.35 10.30
C TYR A 165 2.43 6.87 10.68
N TYR A 166 3.14 5.98 9.99
CA TYR A 166 3.01 4.53 10.16
C TYR A 166 4.10 3.88 11.02
N THR A 167 5.20 4.58 11.32
CA THR A 167 6.25 4.07 12.22
C THR A 167 6.12 4.60 13.67
N ARG A 168 5.02 5.28 13.98
CA ARG A 168 4.69 5.77 15.32
C ARG A 168 3.53 4.96 15.87
#